data_AF-A0A973BW90-F1
#
_entry.id   AF-A0A973BW90-F1
#
_cell.length_a   1.000
_cell.length_b   1.000
_cell.length_c   1.000
_cell.angle_alpha   90.00
_cell.angle_beta   90.00
_cell.angle_gamma   90.00
#
_symmetry.space_group_name_H-M   'P 1'
#
loop_
_entity.id
_entity.type
_entity.pdbx_description
1 polymer ?
#
loop_
_entity_poly.entity_id
_entity_poly.type
_entity_poly.pdbx_seq_one_letter_code
_entity_poly.pdbx_strand_id
1 'polypeptide(L)'
;MTKTWINKFRNADYAFDYWYQIIEKYGIKFAGTKALFNIGFELTHPYERSISSGYRNWKQDYAFAEWEWYLSGDRNIKKLGELYGKVPEIWKYMADDHGNVNSNYGWQWNRMYQLDYVIDRLRLDKDTRQATISIYDGKEHPLYHRDTPCTYAIQFTIVNDKLHMCVTMRSNDLWFGFCNDQYCFSQLQELVASETGYEIGSYFHFAHNLHLYERDLGKFKRPDNLAQRKADYYG
;
A
#
# COMPACT_ATOMS: atom_id res chain seq x y z
N MET A 1 0.03 27.20 -10.81
CA MET A 1 0.60 25.89 -10.44
C MET A 1 1.50 26.09 -9.23
N THR A 2 0.89 26.10 -8.05
CA THR A 2 1.57 26.22 -6.76
C THR A 2 2.21 24.88 -6.42
N LYS A 3 3.51 24.89 -6.11
CA LYS A 3 4.29 23.72 -5.70
C LYS A 3 3.60 22.97 -4.55
N THR A 4 2.96 21.83 -4.85
CA THR A 4 3.19 20.50 -4.27
C THR A 4 3.79 20.39 -2.84
N TRP A 5 3.24 21.13 -1.90
CA TRP A 5 3.31 20.90 -0.46
C TRP A 5 1.85 21.06 -0.02
N ILE A 6 1.02 20.06 0.30
CA ILE A 6 1.17 19.01 1.31
C ILE A 6 0.02 18.01 1.09
N ASN A 7 0.31 16.84 0.51
CA ASN A 7 -0.53 15.66 0.70
C ASN A 7 0.08 14.84 1.85
N LYS A 8 0.23 15.46 3.02
CA LYS A 8 0.70 14.77 4.23
C LYS A 8 -0.48 14.42 5.11
N PHE A 9 -0.41 13.24 5.69
CA PHE A 9 -1.39 12.68 6.59
C PHE A 9 -0.65 12.15 7.80
N ARG A 10 -1.27 12.27 8.98
CA ARG A 10 -0.71 11.62 10.16
C ARG A 10 -0.60 10.12 9.91
N ASN A 11 -1.68 9.51 9.43
CA ASN A 11 -1.80 8.08 9.28
C ASN A 11 -2.75 7.68 8.14
N ALA A 12 -2.91 6.37 7.94
CA ALA A 12 -3.70 5.83 6.84
C ALA A 12 -5.21 6.12 6.97
N ASP A 13 -5.76 6.24 8.18
CA ASP A 13 -7.19 6.54 8.40
C ASP A 13 -7.53 7.93 7.84
N TYR A 14 -6.71 8.93 8.17
CA TYR A 14 -6.88 10.29 7.65
C TYR A 14 -6.67 10.37 6.14
N ALA A 15 -5.72 9.60 5.58
CA ALA A 15 -5.50 9.54 4.15
C ALA A 15 -6.69 8.90 3.42
N PHE A 16 -7.21 7.79 3.94
CA PHE A 16 -8.37 7.10 3.42
C PHE A 16 -9.59 8.01 3.34
N ASP A 17 -9.97 8.64 4.46
CA ASP A 17 -11.13 9.53 4.50
C ASP A 17 -11.03 10.71 3.53
N TYR A 18 -9.84 11.32 3.46
CA TYR A 18 -9.61 12.45 2.57
C TYR A 18 -9.74 12.03 1.11
N TRP A 19 -9.00 11.00 0.70
CA TRP A 19 -9.01 10.56 -0.70
C TRP A 19 -10.37 9.99 -1.11
N TYR A 20 -11.13 9.40 -0.18
CA TYR A 20 -12.48 8.96 -0.46
C TYR A 20 -13.34 10.13 -0.92
N GLN A 21 -13.36 11.21 -0.14
CA GLN A 21 -14.14 12.41 -0.45
C GLN A 21 -13.66 13.09 -1.74
N ILE A 22 -12.34 13.16 -1.97
CA ILE A 22 -11.79 13.76 -3.21
C ILE A 22 -12.17 12.93 -4.43
N ILE A 23 -12.07 11.59 -4.39
CA ILE A 23 -12.49 10.73 -5.48
C ILE A 23 -14.00 10.89 -5.73
N GLU A 24 -14.81 10.84 -4.68
CA GLU A 24 -16.26 10.97 -4.79
C GLU A 24 -16.69 12.33 -5.35
N LYS A 25 -16.00 13.41 -5.01
CA LYS A 25 -16.36 14.75 -5.48
C LYS A 25 -15.77 15.09 -6.85
N TYR A 26 -14.51 14.74 -7.08
CA TYR A 26 -13.73 15.25 -8.22
C TYR A 26 -13.14 14.18 -9.14
N GLY A 27 -13.23 12.90 -8.77
CA GLY A 27 -12.72 11.81 -9.62
C GLY A 27 -13.47 11.74 -10.96
N ILE A 28 -12.79 11.19 -11.96
CA ILE A 28 -13.36 10.97 -13.30
C ILE A 28 -13.83 9.54 -13.44
N LYS A 29 -14.92 9.31 -14.18
CA LYS A 29 -15.38 7.95 -14.48
C LYS A 29 -14.36 7.25 -15.38
N PHE A 30 -13.93 6.05 -14.99
CA PHE A 30 -12.97 5.26 -15.73
C PHE A 30 -13.17 3.77 -15.42
N ALA A 31 -13.42 2.94 -16.43
CA ALA A 31 -13.47 1.48 -16.31
C ALA A 31 -14.31 0.93 -15.12
N GLY A 32 -15.53 1.45 -14.92
CA GLY A 32 -16.41 1.02 -13.81
C GLY A 32 -15.99 1.54 -12.42
N THR A 33 -15.15 2.58 -12.40
CA THR A 33 -14.67 3.24 -11.19
C THR A 33 -14.80 4.76 -11.31
N LYS A 34 -14.66 5.45 -10.18
CA LYS A 34 -14.34 6.87 -10.12
C LYS A 34 -12.87 7.00 -9.68
N ALA A 35 -12.04 7.68 -10.46
CA ALA A 35 -10.59 7.63 -10.33
C ALA A 35 -9.94 9.01 -10.34
N LEU A 36 -8.81 9.11 -9.64
CA LEU A 36 -7.84 10.19 -9.71
C LEU A 36 -6.52 9.63 -10.24
N PHE A 37 -5.80 10.44 -11.01
CA PHE A 37 -4.55 10.01 -11.64
C PHE A 37 -3.32 10.73 -11.08
N ASN A 38 -2.20 9.99 -10.99
CA ASN A 38 -0.90 10.48 -10.50
C ASN A 38 -0.96 11.07 -9.09
N ILE A 39 -1.54 10.32 -8.15
CA ILE A 39 -1.71 10.76 -6.77
C ILE A 39 -0.55 10.29 -5.91
N GLY A 40 0.12 11.22 -5.25
CA GLY A 40 1.16 10.97 -4.26
C GLY A 40 0.83 11.61 -2.92
N PHE A 41 1.09 10.90 -1.82
CA PHE A 41 0.91 11.39 -0.46
C PHE A 41 1.84 10.72 0.54
N GLU A 42 2.06 11.37 1.69
CA GLU A 42 2.94 10.90 2.75
C GLU A 42 2.15 10.61 4.03
N LEU A 43 2.45 9.50 4.68
CA LEU A 43 2.04 9.17 6.05
C LEU A 43 3.23 9.45 6.98
N THR A 44 3.03 10.34 7.96
CA THR A 44 4.11 10.72 8.90
C THR A 44 4.26 9.74 10.07
N HIS A 45 3.19 9.01 10.39
CA HIS A 45 3.14 7.98 11.43
C HIS A 45 2.61 6.67 10.79
N PRO A 46 3.38 6.03 9.89
CA PRO A 46 2.90 4.87 9.14
C PRO A 46 2.55 3.67 10.02
N TYR A 47 3.11 3.59 11.23
CA TYR A 47 2.79 2.58 12.24
C TYR A 47 1.36 2.70 12.80
N GLU A 48 0.70 3.87 12.67
CA GLU A 48 -0.73 4.07 12.99
C GLU A 48 -1.63 3.54 11.85
N ARG A 49 -1.48 2.26 11.52
CA ARG A 49 -2.02 1.65 10.28
C ARG A 49 -3.50 1.22 10.33
N SER A 50 -4.25 1.56 11.37
CA SER A 50 -5.64 1.11 11.50
C SER A 50 -6.62 2.04 10.78
N ILE A 51 -7.54 1.47 10.01
CA ILE A 51 -8.67 2.21 9.42
C ILE A 51 -9.87 2.11 10.37
N SER A 52 -10.10 3.20 11.12
CA SER A 52 -11.07 3.28 12.22
C SER A 52 -12.47 3.71 11.76
N SER A 53 -12.61 4.12 10.49
CA SER A 53 -13.87 4.50 9.88
C SER A 53 -14.91 3.37 9.94
N GLY A 54 -15.90 3.48 10.84
CA GLY A 54 -16.95 2.47 11.01
C GLY A 54 -17.75 2.18 9.74
N TYR A 55 -17.88 3.15 8.83
CA TYR A 55 -18.53 2.98 7.54
C TYR A 55 -17.71 2.11 6.55
N ARG A 56 -16.39 2.01 6.76
CA ARG A 56 -15.50 1.14 6.00
C ARG A 56 -15.53 -0.30 6.50
N ASN A 57 -15.80 -0.52 7.80
CA ASN A 57 -15.83 -1.85 8.43
C ASN A 57 -14.57 -2.69 8.07
N TRP A 58 -13.40 -2.06 8.17
CA TRP A 58 -12.13 -2.71 7.86
C TRP A 58 -11.82 -3.82 8.88
N LYS A 59 -11.21 -4.90 8.40
CA LYS A 59 -10.98 -6.14 9.15
C LYS A 59 -9.50 -6.28 9.43
N GLN A 60 -9.08 -5.83 10.61
CA GLN A 60 -7.67 -5.83 11.00
C GLN A 60 -7.12 -7.25 11.16
N ASP A 61 -7.93 -8.20 11.61
CA ASP A 61 -7.63 -9.63 11.65
C ASP A 61 -7.28 -10.18 10.27
N TYR A 62 -8.03 -9.76 9.25
CA TYR A 62 -7.72 -10.13 7.87
C TYR A 62 -6.42 -9.49 7.36
N ALA A 63 -6.21 -8.20 7.60
CA ALA A 63 -4.96 -7.53 7.22
C ALA A 63 -3.72 -8.15 7.88
N PHE A 64 -3.86 -8.58 9.14
CA PHE A 64 -2.84 -9.34 9.83
C PHE A 64 -2.58 -10.71 9.18
N ALA A 65 -3.62 -11.47 8.86
CA ALA A 65 -3.46 -12.76 8.18
C ALA A 65 -2.82 -12.62 6.79
N GLU A 66 -3.11 -11.55 6.05
CA GLU A 66 -2.49 -11.24 4.77
C GLU A 66 -1.00 -10.87 4.93
N TRP A 67 -0.65 -10.12 5.99
CA TRP A 67 0.74 -9.85 6.35
C TRP A 67 1.51 -11.14 6.68
N GLU A 68 0.95 -12.02 7.52
CA GLU A 68 1.57 -13.32 7.84
C GLU A 68 1.74 -14.20 6.60
N TRP A 69 0.77 -14.13 5.68
CA TRP A 69 0.86 -14.82 4.40
C TRP A 69 2.02 -14.27 3.54
N TYR A 70 2.20 -12.96 3.50
CA TYR A 70 3.35 -12.35 2.82
C TYR A 70 4.68 -12.73 3.49
N LEU A 71 4.76 -12.70 4.82
CA LEU A 71 5.97 -13.12 5.55
C LEU A 71 6.36 -14.56 5.25
N SER A 72 5.39 -15.45 5.03
CA SER A 72 5.67 -16.85 4.73
C SER A 72 6.41 -17.07 3.40
N GLY A 73 6.33 -16.13 2.47
CA GLY A 73 6.84 -16.27 1.09
C GLY A 73 6.10 -17.32 0.26
N ASP A 74 5.14 -18.07 0.83
CA ASP A 74 4.29 -19.00 0.10
C ASP A 74 3.15 -18.24 -0.56
N ARG A 75 3.20 -18.12 -1.89
CA ARG A 75 2.18 -17.42 -2.68
C ARG A 75 0.89 -18.21 -2.92
N ASN A 76 0.74 -19.38 -2.31
CA ASN A 76 -0.45 -20.21 -2.49
C ASN A 76 -1.60 -19.76 -1.59
N ILE A 77 -2.81 -19.66 -2.14
CA ILE A 77 -4.01 -19.25 -1.40
C ILE A 77 -4.39 -20.21 -0.26
N LYS A 78 -3.94 -21.47 -0.31
CA LYS A 78 -4.16 -22.44 0.79
C LYS A 78 -3.49 -21.97 2.07
N LYS A 79 -2.28 -21.38 1.97
CA LYS A 79 -1.57 -20.85 3.14
C LYS A 79 -2.34 -19.73 3.82
N LEU A 80 -2.89 -18.80 3.03
CA LEU A 80 -3.79 -17.77 3.55
C LEU A 80 -5.05 -18.38 4.19
N GLY A 81 -5.60 -19.43 3.57
CA GLY A 81 -6.72 -20.19 4.11
C GLY A 81 -6.43 -20.81 5.49
N GLU A 82 -5.23 -21.35 5.70
CA GLU A 82 -4.78 -21.87 6.99
C GLU A 82 -4.63 -20.75 8.04
N LEU A 83 -4.05 -19.62 7.65
CA LEU A 83 -3.79 -18.48 8.55
C LEU A 83 -5.08 -17.74 8.96
N TYR A 84 -6.03 -17.59 8.04
CA TYR A 84 -7.25 -16.81 8.26
C TYR A 84 -8.49 -17.69 8.57
N GLY A 85 -8.38 -19.00 8.37
CA GLY A 85 -9.49 -19.96 8.50
C GLY A 85 -10.40 -20.06 7.26
N LYS A 86 -10.17 -19.23 6.23
CA LYS A 86 -10.83 -19.34 4.92
C LYS A 86 -10.04 -18.59 3.85
N VAL A 87 -10.21 -18.98 2.59
CA VAL A 87 -9.68 -18.23 1.45
C VAL A 87 -10.67 -17.13 1.06
N PRO A 88 -10.29 -15.84 1.09
CA PRO A 88 -11.11 -14.75 0.56
C PRO A 88 -11.39 -14.93 -0.95
N GLU A 89 -12.60 -14.59 -1.39
CA GLU A 89 -13.03 -14.80 -2.79
C GLU A 89 -12.15 -14.09 -3.82
N ILE A 90 -11.63 -12.91 -3.49
CA ILE A 90 -10.75 -12.16 -4.40
C ILE A 90 -9.49 -12.95 -4.78
N TRP A 91 -8.90 -13.66 -3.81
CA TRP A 91 -7.70 -14.46 -4.04
C TRP A 91 -8.00 -15.73 -4.84
N LYS A 92 -9.22 -16.29 -4.73
CA LYS A 92 -9.64 -17.40 -5.59
C LYS A 92 -9.74 -16.97 -7.06
N TYR A 93 -10.18 -15.74 -7.31
CA TYR A 93 -10.25 -15.18 -8.67
C TYR A 93 -8.85 -14.90 -9.24
N MET A 94 -7.94 -14.38 -8.41
CA MET A 94 -6.57 -14.05 -8.82
C MET A 94 -5.65 -15.28 -8.98
N ALA A 95 -5.95 -16.36 -8.27
CA ALA A 95 -5.13 -17.56 -8.29
C ALA A 95 -5.04 -18.24 -9.67
N ASP A 96 -3.83 -18.68 -10.02
CA ASP A 96 -3.59 -19.59 -11.13
C ASP A 96 -4.16 -21.00 -10.87
N ASP A 97 -4.00 -21.90 -11.83
CA ASP A 97 -4.51 -23.28 -11.73
C ASP A 97 -3.85 -24.11 -10.62
N HIS A 98 -2.71 -23.63 -10.08
CA HIS A 98 -2.02 -24.23 -8.94
C HIS A 98 -2.37 -23.55 -7.61
N GLY A 99 -3.19 -22.50 -7.63
CA GLY A 99 -3.56 -21.74 -6.43
C GLY A 99 -2.58 -20.61 -6.09
N ASN A 100 -1.65 -20.25 -6.97
CA ASN A 100 -0.65 -19.22 -6.71
C ASN A 100 -1.10 -17.84 -7.18
N VAL A 101 -0.66 -16.82 -6.43
CA VAL A 101 -1.01 -15.41 -6.67
C VAL A 101 0.28 -14.60 -6.91
N ASN A 102 0.33 -13.82 -7.99
CA ASN A 102 1.47 -12.97 -8.33
C ASN A 102 1.54 -11.71 -7.46
N SER A 103 0.40 -11.22 -6.99
CA SER A 103 0.24 -10.10 -6.07
C SER A 103 0.50 -10.47 -4.61
N ASN A 104 1.00 -11.67 -4.32
CA ASN A 104 1.61 -11.95 -3.02
C ASN A 104 2.94 -11.20 -2.94
N TYR A 105 2.92 -10.02 -2.33
CA TYR A 105 4.10 -9.14 -2.26
C TYR A 105 5.23 -9.76 -1.44
N GLY A 106 4.88 -10.58 -0.45
CA GLY A 106 5.78 -11.48 0.28
C GLY A 106 6.76 -12.26 -0.57
N TRP A 107 6.18 -13.04 -1.49
CA TRP A 107 6.93 -13.81 -2.45
C TRP A 107 7.78 -12.91 -3.36
N GLN A 108 7.23 -11.77 -3.80
CA GLN A 108 7.94 -10.85 -4.71
C GLN A 108 9.16 -10.18 -4.07
N TRP A 109 9.04 -9.67 -2.83
CA TRP A 109 10.16 -9.03 -2.15
C TRP A 109 11.24 -10.02 -1.68
N ASN A 110 10.90 -11.30 -1.49
CA ASN A 110 11.86 -12.35 -1.15
C ASN A 110 12.51 -12.98 -2.40
N ARG A 111 11.87 -12.87 -3.57
CA ARG A 111 12.37 -13.42 -4.82
C ARG A 111 13.74 -12.83 -5.13
N MET A 112 14.70 -13.71 -5.50
CA MET A 112 16.08 -13.33 -5.78
C MET A 112 16.76 -12.55 -4.63
N TYR A 113 16.34 -12.76 -3.38
CA TYR A 113 16.94 -12.15 -2.19
C TYR A 113 16.88 -10.61 -2.19
N GLN A 114 15.86 -10.00 -2.81
CA GLN A 114 15.74 -8.53 -2.90
C GLN A 114 15.67 -7.87 -1.51
N LEU A 115 14.92 -8.44 -0.57
CA LEU A 115 14.80 -7.92 0.79
C LEU A 115 16.15 -7.98 1.54
N ASP A 116 16.86 -9.11 1.47
CA ASP A 116 18.19 -9.26 2.08
C ASP A 116 19.17 -8.25 1.48
N TYR A 117 19.17 -8.11 0.15
CA TYR A 117 19.97 -7.12 -0.55
C TYR A 117 19.66 -5.70 -0.05
N VAL A 118 18.39 -5.33 0.09
CA VAL A 118 18.00 -4.02 0.64
C VAL A 118 18.56 -3.79 2.04
N ILE A 119 18.37 -4.75 2.94
CA ILE A 119 18.82 -4.66 4.33
C ILE A 119 20.34 -4.52 4.39
N ASP A 120 21.08 -5.36 3.67
CA ASP A 120 22.54 -5.32 3.65
C ASP A 120 23.08 -4.02 3.05
N ARG A 121 22.43 -3.49 1.98
CA ARG A 121 22.81 -2.21 1.39
C ARG A 121 22.61 -1.05 2.36
N LEU A 122 21.51 -1.03 3.10
CA LEU A 122 21.23 0.02 4.09
C LEU A 122 22.18 -0.05 5.29
N ARG A 123 22.57 -1.25 5.73
CA ARG A 123 23.57 -1.45 6.79
C ARG A 123 24.97 -0.99 6.36
N LEU A 124 25.33 -1.20 5.09
CA LEU A 124 26.64 -0.86 4.56
C LEU A 124 26.78 0.63 4.21
N ASP A 125 25.74 1.22 3.63
CA ASP A 125 25.75 2.60 3.12
C ASP A 125 24.40 3.27 3.35
N LYS A 126 24.31 4.08 4.40
CA LYS A 126 23.10 4.84 4.75
C LYS A 126 22.67 5.85 3.68
N ASP A 127 23.59 6.31 2.83
CA ASP A 127 23.33 7.30 1.78
C ASP A 127 22.98 6.64 0.43
N THR A 128 22.81 5.30 0.44
CA THR A 128 22.50 4.53 -0.76
C THR A 128 21.18 4.96 -1.39
N ARG A 129 21.17 4.98 -2.72
CA ARG A 129 19.97 5.20 -3.55
C ARG A 129 19.53 3.94 -4.26
N GLN A 130 20.05 2.79 -3.83
CA GLN A 130 19.90 1.49 -4.51
C GLN A 130 19.15 0.46 -3.66
N ALA A 131 18.68 0.84 -2.47
CA ALA A 131 17.86 0.01 -1.60
C ALA A 131 16.41 -0.05 -2.12
N THR A 132 16.20 -0.83 -3.18
CA THR A 132 14.94 -0.90 -3.93
C THR A 132 14.49 -2.34 -4.15
N ILE A 133 13.19 -2.58 -4.08
CA ILE A 133 12.52 -3.84 -4.42
C ILE A 133 11.63 -3.61 -5.63
N SER A 134 11.72 -4.49 -6.62
CA SER A 134 10.78 -4.53 -7.75
C SER A 134 9.73 -5.63 -7.51
N ILE A 135 8.46 -5.30 -7.80
CA ILE A 135 7.31 -6.19 -7.64
C ILE A 135 6.70 -6.55 -9.01
N TYR A 136 6.29 -5.54 -9.77
CA TYR A 136 5.84 -5.72 -11.16
C TYR A 136 7.02 -5.57 -12.12
N ASP A 137 7.18 -6.52 -13.04
CA ASP A 137 8.10 -6.42 -14.17
C ASP A 137 7.35 -6.54 -15.50
N GLY A 138 7.42 -5.51 -16.35
CA GLY A 138 6.79 -5.53 -17.67
C GLY A 138 7.32 -6.65 -18.58
N LYS A 139 8.53 -7.18 -18.31
CA LYS A 139 9.10 -8.33 -19.05
C LYS A 139 8.41 -9.65 -18.67
N GLU A 140 7.73 -9.70 -17.54
CA GLU A 140 6.99 -10.86 -17.03
C GLU A 140 5.49 -10.80 -17.35
N HIS A 141 5.04 -9.86 -18.20
CA HIS A 141 3.64 -9.76 -18.59
C HIS A 141 2.99 -11.07 -19.07
N PRO A 142 3.69 -12.05 -19.70
CA PRO A 142 3.08 -13.33 -20.04
C PRO A 142 2.74 -14.18 -18.81
N LEU A 143 3.26 -13.88 -17.63
CA LEU A 143 2.95 -14.59 -16.38
C LEU A 143 1.75 -13.99 -15.64
N TYR A 144 1.25 -12.83 -16.08
CA TYR A 144 0.25 -12.03 -15.36
C TYR A 144 -1.17 -12.18 -15.92
N HIS A 145 -1.55 -13.40 -16.33
CA HIS A 145 -2.82 -13.67 -17.00
C HIS A 145 -4.06 -13.42 -16.13
N ARG A 146 -4.04 -13.92 -14.88
CA ARG A 146 -5.15 -13.78 -13.93
C ARG A 146 -4.91 -12.68 -12.90
N ASP A 147 -3.64 -12.47 -12.60
CA ASP A 147 -3.21 -11.57 -11.54
C ASP A 147 -1.97 -10.83 -11.98
N THR A 148 -2.14 -9.52 -12.14
CA THR A 148 -1.06 -8.58 -12.47
C THR A 148 -0.78 -7.75 -11.22
N PRO A 149 0.45 -7.77 -10.67
CA PRO A 149 0.77 -6.96 -9.49
C PRO A 149 0.46 -5.48 -9.72
N CYS A 150 -0.17 -4.85 -8.74
CA CYS A 150 -0.52 -3.43 -8.77
C CYS A 150 0.64 -2.51 -8.38
N THR A 151 1.57 -3.02 -7.57
CA THR A 151 2.77 -2.32 -7.11
C THR A 151 3.90 -2.46 -8.12
N TYR A 152 4.56 -1.35 -8.45
CA TYR A 152 5.77 -1.34 -9.27
C TYR A 152 7.00 -1.66 -8.43
N ALA A 153 7.26 -0.82 -7.44
CA ALA A 153 8.50 -0.87 -6.66
C ALA A 153 8.34 -0.22 -5.28
N ILE A 154 9.25 -0.62 -4.40
CA ILE A 154 9.39 -0.10 -3.04
C ILE A 154 10.83 0.42 -2.90
N GLN A 155 10.99 1.69 -2.51
CA GLN A 155 12.28 2.31 -2.22
C GLN A 155 12.42 2.54 -0.73
N PHE A 156 13.60 2.27 -0.19
CA PHE A 156 13.99 2.62 1.17
C PHE A 156 15.11 3.65 1.16
N THR A 157 15.06 4.61 2.08
CA THR A 157 16.07 5.67 2.20
C THR A 157 16.26 6.05 3.65
N ILE A 158 17.50 6.17 4.10
CA ILE A 158 17.80 6.74 5.43
C ILE A 158 17.97 8.25 5.30
N VAL A 159 17.20 9.02 6.08
CA VAL A 159 17.33 10.48 6.17
C VAL A 159 17.18 10.87 7.64
N ASN A 160 18.10 11.68 8.16
CA ASN A 160 18.12 12.09 9.58
C ASN A 160 18.00 10.89 10.55
N ASP A 161 18.74 9.81 10.25
CA ASP A 161 18.75 8.55 11.01
C ASP A 161 17.38 7.86 11.14
N LYS A 162 16.46 8.15 10.21
CA LYS A 162 15.17 7.49 10.08
C LYS A 162 15.04 6.77 8.76
N LEU A 163 14.44 5.59 8.79
CA LEU A 163 14.14 4.78 7.60
C LEU A 163 12.81 5.23 6.98
N HIS A 164 12.90 5.91 5.86
CA HIS A 164 11.77 6.30 5.02
C HIS A 164 11.51 5.24 3.95
N MET A 165 10.25 5.11 3.55
CA MET A 165 9.83 4.18 2.50
C MET A 165 8.95 4.88 1.46
N CYS A 166 9.12 4.55 0.19
CA CYS A 166 8.24 5.01 -0.90
C CYS A 166 7.72 3.80 -1.68
N VAL A 167 6.39 3.68 -1.80
CA VAL A 167 5.73 2.65 -2.60
C VAL A 167 5.11 3.31 -3.83
N THR A 168 5.39 2.74 -5.00
CA THR A 168 4.85 3.22 -6.27
C THR A 168 3.95 2.15 -6.90
N MET A 169 2.74 2.55 -7.29
CA MET A 169 1.70 1.64 -7.79
C MET A 169 1.11 2.14 -9.10
N ARG A 170 0.76 1.20 -9.98
CA ARG A 170 0.04 1.49 -11.24
C ARG A 170 -1.44 1.73 -11.01
N SER A 171 -2.00 1.10 -9.99
CA SER A 171 -3.42 1.10 -9.68
C SER A 171 -3.61 0.77 -8.20
N ASN A 172 -4.51 1.46 -7.52
CA ASN A 172 -4.83 1.17 -6.13
C ASN A 172 -6.33 1.44 -5.87
N ASP A 173 -7.06 0.39 -5.50
CA ASP A 173 -8.43 0.50 -5.00
C ASP A 173 -8.38 1.09 -3.60
N LEU A 174 -8.89 2.31 -3.41
CA LEU A 174 -8.85 2.98 -2.13
C LEU A 174 -9.67 2.23 -1.07
N TRP A 175 -10.74 1.52 -1.45
CA TRP A 175 -11.62 0.86 -0.50
C TRP A 175 -11.01 -0.42 0.05
N PHE A 176 -10.70 -1.42 -0.77
CA PHE A 176 -10.10 -2.65 -0.27
C PHE A 176 -8.57 -2.62 -0.31
N GLY A 177 -8.00 -2.32 -1.47
CA GLY A 177 -6.57 -2.37 -1.74
C GLY A 177 -5.77 -1.51 -0.76
N PHE A 178 -5.94 -0.18 -0.81
CA PHE A 178 -5.19 0.77 0.03
C PHE A 178 -5.19 0.38 1.50
N CYS A 179 -6.35 0.06 2.08
CA CYS A 179 -6.47 -0.26 3.51
C CYS A 179 -5.57 -1.43 3.94
N ASN A 180 -5.42 -2.44 3.08
CA ASN A 180 -4.59 -3.61 3.35
C ASN A 180 -3.14 -3.44 2.87
N ASP A 181 -2.95 -2.86 1.70
CA ASP A 181 -1.65 -2.61 1.10
C ASP A 181 -0.80 -1.74 2.04
N GLN A 182 -1.35 -0.61 2.52
CA GLN A 182 -0.64 0.26 3.46
C GLN A 182 -0.28 -0.45 4.76
N TYR A 183 -1.13 -1.37 5.22
CA TYR A 183 -0.89 -2.12 6.44
C TYR A 183 0.34 -3.02 6.24
N CYS A 184 0.35 -3.82 5.17
CA CYS A 184 1.45 -4.72 4.87
C CYS A 184 2.75 -3.98 4.56
N PHE A 185 2.69 -2.86 3.83
CA PHE A 185 3.88 -2.06 3.57
C PHE A 185 4.41 -1.35 4.82
N SER A 186 3.55 -0.83 5.69
CA SER A 186 4.00 -0.26 6.97
C SER A 186 4.67 -1.32 7.86
N GLN A 187 4.17 -2.56 7.85
CA GLN A 187 4.79 -3.69 8.55
C GLN A 187 6.15 -4.05 7.94
N LEU A 188 6.26 -4.02 6.60
CA LEU A 188 7.54 -4.19 5.92
C LEU A 188 8.54 -3.09 6.30
N GLN A 189 8.09 -1.83 6.36
CA GLN A 189 8.93 -0.71 6.80
C GLN A 189 9.44 -0.92 8.23
N GLU A 190 8.58 -1.37 9.13
CA GLU A 190 8.93 -1.73 10.51
C GLU A 190 9.96 -2.86 10.58
N LEU A 191 9.77 -3.90 9.76
CA LEU A 191 10.71 -5.02 9.66
C LEU A 191 12.10 -4.53 9.23
N VAL A 192 12.18 -3.76 8.14
CA VAL A 192 13.47 -3.26 7.64
C VAL A 192 14.11 -2.28 8.63
N ALA A 193 13.31 -1.41 9.28
CA ALA A 193 13.80 -0.51 10.32
C ALA A 193 14.40 -1.28 11.51
N SER A 194 13.72 -2.32 11.97
CA SER A 194 14.20 -3.22 13.03
C SER A 194 15.51 -3.91 12.64
N GLU A 195 15.58 -4.47 11.43
CA GLU A 195 16.78 -5.17 10.93
C GLU A 195 17.98 -4.23 10.73
N THR A 196 17.73 -2.97 10.40
CA THR A 196 18.79 -1.99 10.15
C THR A 196 19.15 -1.14 11.37
N GLY A 197 18.35 -1.21 12.44
CA GLY A 197 18.56 -0.44 13.67
C GLY A 197 18.16 1.04 13.58
N TYR A 198 17.41 1.43 12.54
CA TYR A 198 16.95 2.82 12.35
C TYR A 198 15.55 3.04 12.91
N GLU A 199 15.26 4.28 13.33
CA GLU A 199 13.89 4.67 13.68
C GLU A 199 13.01 4.72 12.42
N ILE A 200 11.70 4.51 12.59
CA ILE A 200 10.74 4.61 11.48
C ILE A 200 10.57 6.08 11.07
N GLY A 201 10.81 6.34 9.78
CA GLY A 201 10.52 7.60 9.12
C GLY A 201 9.14 7.62 8.46
N SER A 202 8.95 8.52 7.50
CA SER A 202 7.70 8.63 6.75
C SER A 202 7.54 7.55 5.67
N TYR A 203 6.29 7.25 5.34
CA TYR A 203 5.90 6.40 4.22
C TYR A 203 5.25 7.25 3.13
N PHE A 204 5.86 7.30 1.94
CA PHE A 204 5.26 7.91 0.76
C PHE A 204 4.53 6.86 -0.09
N HIS A 205 3.28 7.13 -0.44
CA HIS A 205 2.44 6.29 -1.28
C HIS A 205 2.13 7.01 -2.59
N PHE A 206 2.45 6.38 -3.71
CA PHE A 206 2.10 6.86 -5.04
C PHE A 206 1.23 5.85 -5.78
N ALA A 207 0.10 6.32 -6.32
CA ALA A 207 -0.77 5.55 -7.19
C ALA A 207 -1.03 6.31 -8.49
N HIS A 208 -0.68 5.71 -9.62
CA HIS A 208 -1.02 6.28 -10.93
C HIS A 208 -2.53 6.32 -11.16
N ASN A 209 -3.29 5.31 -10.72
CA ASN A 209 -4.75 5.29 -10.75
C ASN A 209 -5.29 4.92 -9.35
N LEU A 210 -5.63 5.95 -8.57
CA LEU A 210 -6.27 5.81 -7.26
C LEU A 210 -7.78 5.91 -7.44
N HIS A 211 -8.53 4.87 -7.08
CA HIS A 211 -9.92 4.76 -7.48
C HIS A 211 -10.83 4.16 -6.41
N LEU A 212 -12.13 4.41 -6.57
CA LEU A 212 -13.22 3.71 -5.91
C LEU A 212 -14.09 3.04 -6.96
N TYR A 213 -14.42 1.77 -6.74
CA TYR A 213 -15.46 1.11 -7.55
C TYR A 213 -16.82 1.77 -7.32
N GLU A 214 -17.68 1.75 -8.34
CA GLU A 214 -19.02 2.35 -8.25
C GLU A 214 -19.84 1.82 -7.07
N ARG A 215 -19.70 0.52 -6.75
CA ARG A 215 -20.35 -0.13 -5.60
C ARG A 215 -19.92 0.42 -4.22
N ASP A 216 -18.81 1.15 -4.17
CA ASP A 216 -18.19 1.65 -2.95
C ASP A 216 -18.37 3.17 -2.76
N LEU A 217 -18.99 3.85 -3.71
CA LEU A 217 -19.38 5.27 -3.61
C LEU A 217 -20.59 5.48 -2.68
N GLY A 218 -20.79 6.69 -2.16
CA GLY A 218 -21.93 7.06 -1.31
C GLY A 218 -21.91 6.47 0.10
N LYS A 219 -20.79 5.87 0.52
CA LYS A 219 -20.65 5.20 1.83
C LYS A 219 -20.00 6.08 2.89
N PHE A 220 -19.46 7.25 2.56
CA PHE A 220 -18.84 8.16 3.53
C PHE A 220 -19.86 8.66 4.56
N LYS A 221 -19.52 8.60 5.85
CA LYS A 221 -20.42 9.00 6.95
C LYS A 221 -19.78 9.90 8.00
N ARG A 222 -18.55 10.37 7.79
CA ARG A 222 -17.91 11.34 8.70
C ARG A 222 -18.30 12.77 8.29
N PRO A 223 -18.22 13.77 9.19
CA PRO A 223 -18.38 15.16 8.81
C PRO A 223 -17.36 15.53 7.72
N ASP A 224 -17.79 16.28 6.70
CA ASP A 224 -16.90 16.78 5.64
C ASP A 224 -15.82 17.67 6.26
N ASN A 225 -14.60 17.14 6.32
CA ASN A 225 -13.43 17.81 6.88
C ASN A 225 -12.51 18.39 5.79
N LEU A 226 -12.95 18.40 4.52
CA LEU A 226 -12.20 19.00 3.42
C LEU A 226 -11.98 20.51 3.64
N ALA A 227 -12.95 21.19 4.27
CA ALA A 227 -12.85 22.61 4.60
C ALA A 227 -11.90 22.87 5.79
N GLN A 228 -11.90 21.99 6.79
CA GLN A 228 -11.07 22.12 8.00
C GLN A 228 -9.58 21.96 7.67
N ARG A 229 -9.24 21.07 6.72
CA ARG A 229 -7.89 20.96 6.16
C ARG A 229 -7.40 22.18 5.37
N LYS A 230 -8.27 23.08 4.89
CA LYS A 230 -7.77 24.36 4.35
C LYS A 230 -7.38 25.30 5.49
N ALA A 231 -8.12 25.34 6.59
CA ALA A 231 -7.86 26.25 7.69
C ALA A 231 -6.55 25.91 8.44
N ASP A 232 -6.29 24.62 8.71
CA ASP A 232 -5.14 24.18 9.51
C ASP A 232 -3.77 24.32 8.80
N TYR A 233 -3.75 24.65 7.51
CA TYR A 233 -2.52 24.74 6.69
C TYR A 233 -2.25 26.12 6.08
N TYR A 234 -3.25 27.02 6.08
CA TYR A 234 -3.11 28.42 5.63
C TYR A 234 -3.21 29.42 6.78
N GLY A 235 -3.25 28.95 8.04
CA GLY A 235 -3.13 29.76 9.25
C GLY A 235 -1.67 29.95 9.67
#